data_AF-A0A6J6JUV4-F1
#
_entry.id   AF-A0A6J6JUV4-F1
#
_cell.length_a   1.000
_cell.length_b   1.000
_cell.length_c   1.000
_cell.angle_alpha   90.00
_cell.angle_beta   90.00
_cell.angle_gamma   90.00
#
_symmetry.space_group_name_H-M   'P 1'
#
loop_
_entity.id
_entity.type
_entity.pdbx_description
1 polymer ?
#
loop_
_entity_poly.entity_id
_entity_poly.type
_entity_poly.pdbx_seq_one_letter_code
_entity_poly.pdbx_strand_id
1 'polypeptide(L)'
;MAWDLETAAAAHEAFVSEFEDAVPSDDAEAFALRTRMAHEWRHILSVDPSLPPELLPEDWIGTRARTVFQRQFSQWANAATSYYIRLSEEPVVS
;
A
#
# COMPACT_ATOMS: atom_id res chain seq x y z
N MET A 1 2.54 -16.43 23.81
CA MET A 1 3.33 -15.59 22.88
C MET A 1 2.62 -14.26 22.79
N ALA A 2 3.28 -13.18 23.19
CA ALA A 2 2.78 -11.83 22.95
C ALA A 2 2.94 -11.50 21.46
N TRP A 3 2.04 -10.69 20.91
CA TRP A 3 2.15 -10.22 19.53
C TRP A 3 3.40 -9.36 19.33
N ASP A 4 4.07 -9.51 18.20
CA ASP A 4 5.21 -8.67 17.83
C ASP A 4 4.72 -7.36 17.19
N LEU A 5 4.28 -6.45 18.07
CA LEU A 5 3.80 -5.12 17.66
C LEU A 5 4.93 -4.23 17.14
N GLU A 6 6.18 -4.52 17.47
CA GLU A 6 7.33 -3.78 16.96
C GLU A 6 7.54 -4.07 15.48
N THR A 7 7.54 -5.34 15.08
CA THR A 7 7.60 -5.74 13.66
C THR A 7 6.41 -5.19 12.87
N ALA A 8 5.20 -5.25 13.43
CA ALA A 8 4.03 -4.68 12.77
C ALA A 8 4.11 -3.15 12.61
N ALA A 9 4.59 -2.42 13.63
CA ALA A 9 4.79 -0.99 13.57
C ALA A 9 5.82 -0.62 12.49
N ALA A 10 6.96 -1.31 12.47
CA ALA A 10 8.02 -1.07 11.48
C ALA A 10 7.52 -1.27 10.04
N ALA A 11 6.68 -2.29 9.80
CA ALA A 11 6.08 -2.50 8.48
C ALA A 11 5.14 -1.36 8.08
N HIS A 12 4.32 -0.85 9.01
CA HIS A 12 3.46 0.32 8.78
C HIS A 12 4.26 1.60 8.55
N GLU A 13 5.34 1.82 9.29
CA GLU A 13 6.22 2.98 9.14
C GLU A 13 6.91 3.00 7.78
N ALA A 14 7.47 1.86 7.35
CA ALA A 14 8.07 1.71 6.03
C ALA A 14 7.05 2.00 4.93
N PHE A 15 5.83 1.49 5.06
CA PHE A 15 4.74 1.74 4.13
C PHE A 15 4.36 3.22 4.05
N VAL A 16 4.20 3.90 5.19
CA VAL A 16 3.89 5.34 5.21
C VAL A 16 5.03 6.13 4.56
N SER A 17 6.29 5.81 4.91
CA SER A 17 7.46 6.49 4.35
C SER A 17 7.58 6.35 2.83
N GLU A 18 7.19 5.21 2.26
CA GLU A 18 7.28 5.00 0.82
C GLU A 18 6.14 5.69 0.07
N PHE A 19 4.91 5.63 0.58
CA PHE A 19 3.72 5.95 -0.22
C PHE A 19 3.02 7.26 0.10
N GLU A 20 3.22 7.85 1.30
CA GLU A 20 2.43 8.99 1.75
C GLU A 20 2.50 10.18 0.80
N ASP A 21 3.72 10.53 0.39
CA ASP A 21 4.00 11.67 -0.48
C ASP A 21 4.36 11.27 -1.91
N ALA A 22 4.18 9.99 -2.26
CA ALA A 22 4.42 9.51 -3.60
C ALA A 22 3.44 10.15 -4.60
N VAL A 23 3.96 10.69 -5.70
CA VAL A 23 3.17 11.27 -6.78
C VAL A 23 3.66 10.64 -8.09
N PRO A 24 2.86 9.79 -8.75
CA PRO A 24 3.24 9.24 -10.05
C PRO A 24 3.32 10.35 -11.10
N SER A 25 4.35 10.28 -11.94
CA SER A 25 4.58 11.19 -13.06
C SER A 25 3.76 10.83 -14.30
N ASP A 26 3.35 9.57 -14.45
CA ASP A 26 2.53 9.08 -15.56
C ASP A 26 1.65 7.86 -15.17
N ASP A 27 0.85 7.37 -16.13
CA ASP A 27 -0.03 6.21 -15.96
C ASP A 27 0.73 4.92 -15.65
N ALA A 28 1.94 4.74 -16.21
CA ALA A 28 2.76 3.55 -16.02
C ALA A 28 3.32 3.48 -14.60
N GLU A 29 3.80 4.61 -14.10
CA GLU A 29 4.25 4.76 -12.72
C GLU A 29 3.09 4.61 -11.74
N ALA A 30 1.91 5.16 -12.04
CA ALA A 30 0.72 4.95 -11.24
C ALA A 30 0.35 3.46 -11.12
N PHE A 31 0.46 2.71 -12.22
CA PHE A 31 0.26 1.25 -12.22
C PHE A 31 1.33 0.51 -11.39
N ALA A 32 2.60 0.87 -11.55
CA ALA A 32 3.71 0.26 -10.84
C ALA A 32 3.62 0.50 -9.32
N LEU A 33 3.40 1.76 -8.91
CA LEU A 33 3.21 2.14 -7.50
C LEU A 33 2.00 1.45 -6.89
N ARG A 34 0.87 1.40 -7.60
CA ARG A 34 -0.33 0.72 -7.11
C ARG A 34 -0.12 -0.79 -6.91
N THR A 35 0.60 -1.43 -7.84
CA THR A 35 0.98 -2.85 -7.73
C THR A 35 1.89 -3.09 -6.54
N ARG A 36 2.91 -2.25 -6.35
CA ARG A 36 3.82 -2.35 -5.20
C ARG A 36 3.08 -2.09 -3.88
N MET A 37 2.23 -1.07 -3.81
CA MET A 37 1.43 -0.77 -2.63
C MET A 37 0.55 -1.98 -2.23
N ALA A 38 -0.04 -2.67 -3.20
CA ALA A 38 -0.79 -3.90 -2.94
C ALA A 38 0.09 -5.06 -2.44
N HIS A 39 1.34 -5.14 -2.88
CA HIS A 39 2.31 -6.12 -2.39
C HIS A 39 2.69 -5.84 -0.94
N GLU A 40 3.12 -4.62 -0.62
CA GLU A 40 3.52 -4.22 0.73
C GLU A 40 2.35 -4.33 1.72
N TRP A 41 1.14 -3.98 1.29
CA TRP A 41 -0.04 -4.13 2.14
C TRP A 41 -0.34 -5.59 2.50
N ARG A 42 -0.07 -6.55 1.59
CA ARG A 42 -0.19 -7.99 1.91
C ARG A 42 0.86 -8.43 2.94
N HIS A 43 2.05 -7.85 2.90
CA HIS A 43 3.07 -8.12 3.91
C HIS A 43 2.60 -7.64 5.29
N ILE A 44 2.07 -6.41 5.38
CA ILE A 44 1.47 -5.88 6.62
C ILE A 44 0.38 -6.81 7.15
N LEU A 45 -0.55 -7.26 6.31
CA LEU A 45 -1.62 -8.18 6.71
C LEU A 45 -1.09 -9.54 7.22
N SER A 46 0.14 -9.91 6.88
CA SER A 46 0.77 -11.14 7.37
C SER A 46 1.42 -10.98 8.75
N VAL A 47 1.80 -9.75 9.14
CA VAL A 47 2.51 -9.47 10.40
C VAL A 47 1.64 -8.73 11.43
N ASP A 48 0.62 -7.99 10.97
CA ASP A 48 -0.29 -7.24 11.83
C ASP A 48 -1.43 -8.14 12.37
N PRO A 49 -1.50 -8.36 13.69
CA PRO A 49 -2.54 -9.18 14.31
C PRO A 49 -3.95 -8.56 14.31
N SER A 50 -4.12 -7.31 13.85
CA SER A 50 -5.40 -6.61 13.81
C SER A 50 -6.11 -6.55 15.17
N LEU A 51 -5.36 -6.16 16.20
CA LEU A 51 -5.89 -6.05 17.56
C LEU A 51 -6.96 -4.96 17.68
N PRO A 52 -7.91 -5.12 18.63
CA PRO A 52 -8.79 -4.04 19.05
C PRO A 52 -8.01 -2.79 19.52
N PRO A 53 -8.53 -1.57 19.32
CA PRO A 53 -7.86 -0.32 19.68
C PRO A 53 -7.42 -0.24 21.14
N GLU A 54 -8.16 -0.86 22.06
CA GLU A 54 -7.88 -0.83 23.49
C GLU A 54 -6.60 -1.60 23.88
N LEU A 55 -6.08 -2.42 22.95
CA LEU A 55 -4.86 -3.22 23.12
C LEU A 55 -3.67 -2.67 22.31
N LEU A 56 -3.86 -1.57 21.59
CA LEU A 56 -2.82 -0.92 20.81
C LEU A 56 -2.14 0.21 21.61
N PRO A 57 -0.88 0.54 21.29
CA PRO A 57 -0.24 1.76 21.80
C PRO A 57 -1.04 3.02 21.45
N GLU A 58 -0.90 4.04 22.28
CA GLU A 58 -1.30 5.40 21.92
C GLU A 58 -0.55 5.83 20.65
N ASP A 59 -1.21 6.54 19.73
CA ASP A 59 -0.67 6.95 18.42
C ASP A 59 -0.21 5.81 17.48
N TRP A 60 -0.87 4.65 17.54
CA TRP A 60 -0.58 3.52 16.65
C TRP A 60 -0.53 3.89 15.16
N ILE A 61 0.64 3.67 14.55
CA ILE A 61 0.96 4.02 13.16
C ILE A 61 0.05 3.34 12.13
N GLY A 62 -0.52 2.17 12.44
CA GLY A 62 -1.36 1.42 11.51
C GLY A 62 -2.62 2.17 11.07
N THR A 63 -3.11 3.10 11.89
CA THR A 63 -4.22 3.98 11.49
C THR A 63 -3.81 4.90 10.35
N ARG A 64 -2.64 5.54 10.44
CA ARG A 64 -2.10 6.42 9.39
C ARG A 64 -1.79 5.64 8.13
N ALA A 65 -1.14 4.47 8.25
CA ALA A 65 -0.85 3.61 7.11
C ALA A 65 -2.12 3.21 6.35
N ARG A 66 -3.21 2.89 7.06
CA ARG A 66 -4.52 2.58 6.45
C ARG A 66 -5.13 3.78 5.72
N THR A 67 -5.01 4.97 6.29
CA THR A 67 -5.43 6.22 5.62
C THR A 67 -4.62 6.47 4.35
N VAL A 68 -3.29 6.29 4.39
CA VAL A 68 -2.42 6.41 3.22
C VAL A 68 -2.81 5.39 2.15
N PHE A 69 -3.00 4.11 2.51
CA PHE A 69 -3.45 3.07 1.59
C PHE A 69 -4.75 3.49 0.90
N GLN A 70 -5.78 3.84 1.66
CA GLN A 70 -7.08 4.21 1.10
C GLN A 70 -7.00 5.43 0.17
N ARG A 71 -6.24 6.46 0.56
CA ARG A 71 -6.08 7.69 -0.22
C ARG A 71 -5.37 7.44 -1.54
N GLN A 72 -4.12 6.95 -1.48
CA GLN A 72 -3.27 6.79 -2.66
C GLN A 72 -3.83 5.69 -3.57
N PHE A 73 -4.28 4.57 -3.00
CA PHE A 73 -4.94 3.51 -3.76
C PHE A 73 -6.26 3.99 -4.35
N SER A 74 -6.98 4.97 -3.83
CA SER A 74 -8.13 5.50 -4.59
C SER A 74 -7.67 6.45 -5.69
N GLN A 75 -6.72 7.34 -5.39
CA GLN A 75 -6.23 8.38 -6.30
C GLN A 75 -5.61 7.82 -7.59
N TRP A 76 -4.82 6.75 -7.49
CA TRP A 76 -4.11 6.20 -8.65
C TRP A 76 -4.94 5.22 -9.50
N ALA A 77 -6.23 5.01 -9.17
CA ALA A 77 -7.02 3.92 -9.75
C ALA A 77 -7.22 4.07 -11.26
N ASN A 78 -7.59 5.28 -11.69
CA ASN A 78 -7.90 5.55 -13.09
C ASN A 78 -6.64 5.45 -13.96
N ALA A 79 -5.55 6.11 -13.57
CA ALA A 79 -4.28 6.09 -14.29
C ALA A 79 -3.71 4.68 -14.43
N ALA A 80 -3.69 3.92 -13.34
CA ALA A 80 -3.25 2.52 -13.35
C ALA A 80 -4.11 1.63 -14.26
N THR A 81 -5.43 1.84 -14.25
CA THR A 81 -6.37 1.07 -15.08
C THR A 81 -6.18 1.39 -16.56
N SER A 82 -6.03 2.67 -16.91
CA SER A 82 -5.73 3.12 -18.28
C SER A 82 -4.45 2.50 -18.82
N TYR A 83 -3.39 2.44 -18.01
CA TYR A 83 -2.14 1.76 -18.39
C TYR A 83 -2.35 0.26 -18.63
N TYR A 84 -3.02 -0.42 -17.71
CA TYR A 84 -3.29 -1.85 -17.82
C TYR A 84 -4.07 -2.22 -19.09
N ILE A 85 -5.11 -1.46 -19.42
CA ILE A 85 -5.90 -1.68 -20.65
C ILE A 85 -5.01 -1.57 -21.87
N ARG A 86 -4.21 -0.50 -21.96
CA ARG A 86 -3.29 -0.27 -23.08
C ARG A 86 -2.30 -1.43 -23.24
N LEU A 87 -1.70 -1.88 -22.14
CA LEU A 87 -0.78 -3.02 -22.14
C LEU A 87 -1.47 -4.32 -22.59
N SER A 88 -2.74 -4.52 -22.22
CA SER A 88 -3.51 -5.71 -22.59
C SER A 88 -3.96 -5.75 -24.05
N GLU A 89 -3.95 -4.59 -24.73
CA GLU A 89 -4.33 -4.45 -26.14
C GLU A 89 -3.12 -4.52 -27.09
N GLU A 90 -1.88 -4.46 -26.57
CA GLU A 90 -0.67 -4.62 -27.38
C GLU A 90 -0.49 -6.09 -27.81
N PRO A 91 -0.33 -6.38 -29.12
CA PRO A 91 -0.03 -7.73 -29.56
C PRO A 91 1.35 -8.14 -29.05
N VAL A 92 1.41 -9.25 -28.30
CA VAL A 92 2.67 -9.86 -27.89
C VAL A 92 3.42 -10.28 -29.16
N VAL A 93 4.34 -9.44 -29.62
CA VAL A 93 5.25 -9.81 -30.72
C VAL A 93 6.22 -10.85 -30.15
N SER A 94 5.97 -12.10 -30.52
CA SER A 94 6.85 -13.24 -30.24
C SER A 94 8.12 -13.22 -31.06
#